data_AF-A0A2N4UT29-F1
#
_entry.id   AF-A0A2N4UT29-F1
#
_cell.length_a   1.000
_cell.length_b   1.000
_cell.length_c   1.000
_cell.angle_alpha   90.00
_cell.angle_beta   90.00
_cell.angle_gamma   90.00
#
_symmetry.space_group_name_H-M   'P 1'
#
loop_
_entity.id
_entity.type
_entity.pdbx_description
1 polymer ?
#
loop_
_entity_poly.entity_id
_entity_poly.type
_entity_poly.pdbx_seq_one_letter_code
_entity_poly.pdbx_strand_id
1 'polypeptide(L)'
;MVIEILLIFGLILFVYVSLASLAWINAKRRNALYWSDICLPIVLLLVWTCLVSVGYGHQSLSHLIEIPILLMVSVVFLYVRVFIVDRYRGQFKQNSYIILGLGVLLVLLLRTFMPFLAE
;
A
#
# COMPACT_ATOMS: atom_id res chain seq x y z
N MET A 1 20.26 -5.63 -16.61
CA MET A 1 20.05 -5.18 -15.22
C MET A 1 19.05 -4.02 -15.07
N VAL A 2 19.33 -2.79 -15.51
CA VAL A 2 18.39 -1.65 -15.29
C VAL A 2 17.03 -1.85 -15.96
N ILE A 3 17.02 -2.32 -17.21
CA ILE A 3 15.78 -2.59 -17.96
C ILE A 3 14.96 -3.71 -17.30
N GLU A 4 15.61 -4.75 -16.79
CA GLU A 4 14.95 -5.89 -16.13
C GLU A 4 14.30 -5.47 -14.81
N ILE A 5 14.98 -4.63 -14.01
CA ILE A 5 14.41 -4.07 -12.78
C ILE A 5 13.19 -3.20 -13.09
N LEU A 6 13.27 -2.36 -14.13
CA LEU A 6 12.15 -1.54 -14.60
C LEU A 6 10.95 -2.39 -15.04
N LEU A 7 11.21 -3.50 -15.75
CA LEU A 7 10.17 -4.44 -16.17
C LEU A 7 9.51 -5.14 -14.98
N ILE A 8 10.29 -5.62 -14.00
CA ILE A 8 9.75 -6.26 -12.79
C ILE A 8 8.90 -5.27 -11.99
N PHE A 9 9.40 -4.05 -11.78
CA PHE A 9 8.66 -3.01 -11.08
C PHE A 9 7.37 -2.62 -11.81
N GLY A 10 7.45 -2.47 -13.13
CA GLY A 10 6.28 -2.23 -13.98
C GLY A 10 5.24 -3.34 -13.91
N LEU A 11 5.68 -4.61 -13.89
CA LEU A 11 4.81 -5.77 -13.73
C LEU A 11 4.12 -5.77 -12.37
N ILE A 12 4.85 -5.49 -11.28
CA ILE A 12 4.29 -5.40 -9.93
C ILE A 12 3.22 -4.31 -9.85
N LEU A 13 3.49 -3.13 -10.40
CA LEU A 13 2.51 -2.04 -10.47
C LEU A 13 1.29 -2.42 -11.32
N PHE A 14 1.50 -3.11 -12.44
CA PHE A 14 0.40 -3.58 -13.29
C PHE A 14 -0.50 -4.58 -12.56
N VAL A 15 0.08 -5.53 -11.83
CA VAL A 15 -0.66 -6.48 -11.00
C VAL A 15 -1.43 -5.74 -9.90
N TYR A 16 -0.78 -4.80 -9.22
CA TYR A 16 -1.42 -3.97 -8.20
C TYR A 16 -2.64 -3.22 -8.76
N VAL A 17 -2.48 -2.50 -9.88
CA VAL A 17 -3.56 -1.75 -10.53
C VAL A 17 -4.70 -2.67 -10.96
N SER A 18 -4.37 -3.83 -11.53
CA SER A 18 -5.35 -4.83 -11.94
C SER A 18 -6.18 -5.30 -10.75
N LEU A 19 -5.56 -5.63 -9.61
CA LEU A 19 -6.26 -6.06 -8.40
C LEU A 19 -7.07 -4.91 -7.77
N ALA A 20 -6.51 -3.71 -7.70
CA ALA A 20 -7.15 -2.52 -7.13
C ALA A 20 -8.34 -2.03 -7.99
N SER A 21 -8.32 -2.27 -9.30
CA SER A 21 -9.32 -1.79 -10.25
C SER A 21 -10.75 -2.20 -9.88
N LEU A 22 -10.96 -3.44 -9.42
CA LEU A 22 -12.27 -3.94 -9.02
C LEU A 22 -12.82 -3.16 -7.81
N ALA A 23 -11.98 -2.91 -6.81
CA ALA A 23 -12.35 -2.12 -5.64
C ALA A 23 -12.60 -0.65 -6.02
N TRP A 24 -11.78 -0.06 -6.89
CA TRP A 24 -11.99 1.31 -7.38
C TRP A 24 -13.29 1.45 -8.18
N ILE A 25 -13.61 0.50 -9.06
CA ILE A 25 -14.86 0.51 -9.83
C ILE A 25 -16.05 0.43 -8.88
N ASN A 26 -16.01 -0.45 -7.88
CA ASN A 26 -17.09 -0.57 -6.90
C ASN A 26 -17.24 0.70 -6.03
N ALA A 27 -16.13 1.28 -5.57
CA ALA A 27 -16.14 2.54 -4.83
C ALA A 27 -16.67 3.70 -5.68
N LYS A 28 -16.29 3.77 -6.95
CA LYS A 28 -16.76 4.79 -7.90
C LYS A 28 -18.26 4.66 -8.15
N ARG A 29 -18.79 3.44 -8.31
CA ARG A 29 -20.25 3.19 -8.44
C ARG A 29 -21.06 3.71 -7.25
N ARG A 30 -20.45 3.75 -6.05
CA ARG A 30 -21.07 4.24 -4.82
C ARG A 30 -20.77 5.71 -4.52
N ASN A 31 -20.12 6.44 -5.43
CA ASN A 31 -19.60 7.80 -5.20
C ASN A 31 -18.73 7.91 -3.93
N ALA A 32 -18.02 6.84 -3.59
CA ALA A 32 -17.20 6.70 -2.38
C ALA A 32 -15.70 6.62 -2.69
N LEU A 33 -15.28 6.86 -3.95
CA LEU A 33 -13.88 6.89 -4.33
C LEU A 33 -13.27 8.25 -3.94
N TYR A 34 -12.24 8.23 -3.12
CA TYR A 34 -11.49 9.43 -2.74
C TYR A 34 -10.07 9.39 -3.29
N TRP A 35 -9.48 10.57 -3.45
CA TRP A 35 -8.09 10.73 -3.86
C TRP A 35 -7.12 9.96 -2.97
N SER A 36 -7.41 9.89 -1.66
CA SER A 36 -6.64 9.10 -0.70
C SER A 36 -6.56 7.61 -1.04
N ASP A 37 -7.59 7.02 -1.68
CA ASP A 37 -7.57 5.60 -2.08
C ASP A 37 -6.68 5.35 -3.30
N ILE A 38 -6.55 6.33 -4.18
CA ILE A 38 -5.70 6.26 -5.37
C ILE A 38 -4.25 6.54 -4.98
N CYS A 39 -4.04 7.51 -4.09
CA CYS A 39 -2.73 7.90 -3.60
C CYS A 39 -2.18 6.94 -2.55
N LEU A 40 -2.99 6.03 -1.99
CA LEU A 40 -2.58 5.10 -0.94
C LEU A 40 -1.26 4.36 -1.25
N PRO A 41 -1.07 3.66 -2.39
CA PRO A 41 0.20 2.98 -2.69
C PRO A 41 1.37 3.97 -2.82
N ILE A 42 1.13 5.16 -3.39
CA ILE A 42 2.15 6.19 -3.59
C ILE A 42 2.62 6.74 -2.23
N VAL A 43 1.67 7.07 -1.35
CA VAL A 43 1.97 7.59 -0.01
C VAL A 43 2.72 6.56 0.82
N LEU A 44 2.32 5.29 0.77
CA LEU A 44 3.00 4.23 1.50
C LEU A 44 4.43 4.02 1.02
N LEU A 45 4.65 4.02 -0.30
CA LEU A 45 5.99 3.95 -0.86
C LEU A 45 6.84 5.18 -0.52
N LEU A 46 6.25 6.39 -0.52
CA LEU A 46 6.96 7.62 -0.14
C LEU A 46 7.35 7.63 1.34
N VAL A 47 6.45 7.20 2.23
CA VAL A 47 6.77 7.07 3.66
C VAL A 47 7.86 6.03 3.85
N TRP A 48 7.75 4.89 3.16
CA TRP A 48 8.76 3.84 3.20
C TRP A 48 10.13 4.34 2.73
N THR A 49 10.21 5.02 1.57
CA THR A 49 11.49 5.56 1.07
C THR A 49 12.08 6.61 2.00
N CYS A 50 11.25 7.43 2.64
CA CYS A 50 11.69 8.41 3.64
C CYS A 50 12.28 7.72 4.89
N LEU A 51 11.66 6.63 5.37
CA LEU A 51 12.18 5.86 6.49
C LEU A 51 13.50 5.16 6.14
N VAL A 52 13.60 4.62 4.92
CA VAL A 52 14.83 4.00 4.41
C VAL A 52 15.96 5.03 4.30
N SER A 53 15.69 6.24 3.80
CA SER A 53 16.72 7.27 3.64
C SER A 53 17.27 7.80 4.97
N VAL A 54 16.46 7.81 6.02
CA VAL A 54 16.88 8.18 7.39
C VAL A 54 17.58 7.00 8.10
N GLY A 55 17.58 5.81 7.51
CA GLY A 55 18.18 4.60 8.10
C GLY A 55 17.30 3.97 9.20
N TYR A 56 16.00 4.26 9.21
CA TYR A 56 15.07 3.67 10.18
C TYR A 56 14.72 2.24 9.79
N GLY A 57 15.06 1.25 10.63
CA GLY A 57 14.82 -0.19 10.42
C GLY A 57 16.02 -0.92 9.78
N HIS A 58 15.90 -2.23 9.58
CA HIS A 58 17.01 -3.05 9.09
C HIS A 58 17.43 -2.70 7.65
N GLN A 59 18.74 -2.84 7.35
CA GLN A 59 19.36 -2.56 6.06
C GLN A 59 19.89 -3.81 5.35
N SER A 60 19.00 -4.75 5.03
CA SER A 60 19.35 -5.99 4.28
C SER A 60 18.53 -6.12 2.99
N LEU A 61 18.73 -7.21 2.23
CA LEU A 61 17.93 -7.60 1.05
C LEU A 61 16.40 -7.61 1.31
N SER A 62 16.00 -7.61 2.59
CA SER A 62 14.60 -7.46 3.03
C SER A 62 13.90 -6.22 2.46
N HIS A 63 14.63 -5.12 2.20
CA HIS A 63 14.07 -3.90 1.61
C HIS A 63 13.32 -4.13 0.29
N LEU A 64 13.85 -5.01 -0.56
CA LEU A 64 13.24 -5.29 -1.86
C LEU A 64 11.94 -6.08 -1.73
N ILE A 65 11.81 -6.88 -0.66
CA ILE A 65 10.62 -7.69 -0.37
C ILE A 65 9.55 -6.88 0.38
N GLU A 66 9.94 -5.85 1.13
CA GLU A 66 9.00 -4.94 1.80
C GLU A 66 8.06 -4.23 0.81
N ILE A 67 8.57 -3.84 -0.37
CA ILE A 67 7.78 -3.16 -1.41
C ILE A 67 6.57 -4.00 -1.89
N PRO A 68 6.74 -5.25 -2.38
CA PRO A 68 5.60 -6.07 -2.79
C PRO A 68 4.67 -6.40 -1.62
N ILE A 69 5.18 -6.56 -0.38
CA ILE A 69 4.34 -6.74 0.81
C ILE A 69 3.46 -5.51 1.04
N LEU A 70 4.05 -4.31 0.99
CA LEU A 70 3.33 -3.04 1.14
C LEU A 70 2.24 -2.86 0.08
N LEU A 71 2.55 -3.21 -1.17
CA LEU A 71 1.59 -3.17 -2.27
C LEU A 71 0.46 -4.20 -2.08
N MET A 72 0.75 -5.42 -1.61
CA MET A 72 -0.28 -6.41 -1.33
C MET A 72 -1.19 -5.99 -0.17
N VAL A 73 -0.60 -5.50 0.93
CA VAL A 73 -1.37 -5.06 2.10
C VAL A 73 -2.23 -3.83 1.76
N SER A 74 -1.74 -2.92 0.94
CA SER A 74 -2.56 -1.78 0.49
C SER A 74 -3.77 -2.20 -0.34
N VAL A 75 -3.66 -3.22 -1.20
CA VAL A 75 -4.83 -3.81 -1.87
C VAL A 75 -5.80 -4.37 -0.84
N VAL A 76 -5.32 -5.14 0.14
CA VAL A 76 -6.19 -5.69 1.19
C VAL A 76 -6.92 -4.58 1.95
N PHE A 77 -6.22 -3.52 2.32
CA PHE A 77 -6.82 -2.35 3.00
C PHE A 77 -7.86 -1.64 2.15
N LEU A 78 -7.61 -1.47 0.85
CA LEU A 78 -8.59 -0.92 -0.08
C LEU A 78 -9.84 -1.79 -0.15
N TYR A 79 -9.69 -3.11 -0.22
CA TYR A 79 -10.82 -4.05 -0.25
C TYR A 79 -11.60 -4.07 1.07
N VAL A 80 -10.91 -4.17 2.21
CA VAL A 80 -11.53 -4.12 3.53
C VAL A 80 -12.34 -2.83 3.68
N ARG A 81 -11.76 -1.70 3.27
CA ARG A 81 -12.44 -0.41 3.31
C ARG A 81 -13.70 -0.40 2.44
N VAL A 82 -13.60 -0.77 1.17
CA VAL A 82 -14.70 -0.68 0.19
C VAL A 82 -15.81 -1.69 0.44
N PHE A 83 -15.48 -2.93 0.83
CA PHE A 83 -16.46 -4.01 0.96
C PHE A 83 -16.98 -4.21 2.38
N ILE A 84 -16.15 -3.93 3.39
CA ILE A 84 -16.49 -4.15 4.81
C ILE A 84 -16.80 -2.81 5.46
N VAL A 85 -15.83 -1.90 5.59
CA VAL A 85 -15.98 -0.68 6.40
C VAL A 85 -17.07 0.24 5.85
N ASP A 86 -17.07 0.50 4.54
CA ASP A 86 -18.06 1.33 3.86
C ASP A 86 -19.48 0.70 3.91
N ARG A 87 -19.60 -0.60 4.17
CA ARG A 87 -20.90 -1.25 4.38
C ARG A 87 -21.47 -0.97 5.78
N TYR A 88 -20.60 -0.85 6.78
CA TYR A 88 -21.01 -0.61 8.18
C TYR A 88 -21.01 0.87 8.56
N ARG A 89 -20.24 1.72 7.87
CA ARG A 89 -20.14 3.16 8.13
C ARG A 89 -20.30 3.97 6.85
N GLY A 90 -21.36 4.77 6.78
CA GLY A 90 -21.64 5.68 5.65
C GLY A 90 -20.72 6.91 5.55
N GLN A 91 -19.69 7.02 6.38
CA GLN A 91 -18.73 8.13 6.40
C GLN A 91 -17.51 7.83 5.53
N PHE A 92 -17.73 7.66 4.23
CA PHE A 92 -16.74 7.18 3.27
C PHE A 92 -15.42 7.99 3.27
N LYS A 93 -15.49 9.32 3.41
CA LYS A 93 -14.31 10.20 3.47
C LYS A 93 -13.44 9.88 4.68
N GLN A 94 -14.03 9.77 5.86
CA GLN A 94 -13.30 9.49 7.10
C GLN A 94 -12.69 8.08 7.04
N ASN A 95 -13.44 7.09 6.54
CA ASN A 95 -12.95 5.72 6.37
C ASN A 95 -11.69 5.66 5.50
N SER A 96 -11.65 6.43 4.40
CA SER A 96 -10.48 6.48 3.52
C SER A 96 -9.23 7.06 4.22
N TYR A 97 -9.38 8.15 4.99
CA TYR A 97 -8.27 8.71 5.77
C TYR A 97 -7.81 7.78 6.90
N ILE A 98 -8.73 7.08 7.57
CA ILE A 98 -8.39 6.10 8.61
C ILE A 98 -7.54 4.98 8.02
N ILE A 99 -7.93 4.47 6.85
CA ILE A 99 -7.21 3.39 6.16
C ILE A 99 -5.83 3.85 5.67
N LEU A 100 -5.72 5.09 5.18
CA LEU A 100 -4.42 5.69 4.88
C LEU A 100 -3.53 5.77 6.12
N GLY A 101 -4.07 6.24 7.25
CA GLY A 101 -3.34 6.32 8.52
C GLY A 101 -2.90 4.94 9.04
N LEU A 102 -3.78 3.93 8.95
CA LEU A 102 -3.43 2.54 9.26
C LEU A 102 -2.34 2.00 8.35
N GLY A 103 -2.36 2.37 7.06
CA GLY A 103 -1.30 2.02 6.13
C GLY A 103 0.05 2.60 6.54
N VAL A 104 0.10 3.90 6.89
CA VAL A 104 1.33 4.54 7.38
C VAL A 104 1.84 3.88 8.66
N LEU A 105 0.94 3.57 9.59
CA LEU A 105 1.28 2.85 10.81
C LEU A 105 1.86 1.45 10.49
N LEU A 106 1.30 0.76 9.50
CA LEU A 106 1.80 -0.53 9.07
C LEU A 106 3.21 -0.43 8.44
N VAL A 107 3.51 0.63 7.70
CA VAL A 107 4.89 0.86 7.21
C VAL A 107 5.86 0.96 8.38
N LEU A 108 5.50 1.71 9.44
CA LEU A 108 6.33 1.82 10.64
C LEU A 108 6.52 0.46 11.32
N LEU A 109 5.44 -0.29 11.51
CA LEU A 109 5.51 -1.64 12.09
C LEU A 109 6.36 -2.58 11.24
N LEU A 110 6.19 -2.57 9.92
CA LEU A 110 6.98 -3.40 9.01
C LEU A 110 8.47 -3.11 9.16
N ARG A 111 8.85 -1.83 9.19
CA ARG A 111 10.25 -1.42 9.40
C ARG A 111 10.81 -1.80 10.78
N THR A 112 9.98 -1.75 11.83
CA THR A 112 10.39 -2.08 13.20
C THR A 112 10.52 -3.58 13.43
N PHE A 113 9.59 -4.37 12.91
CA PHE A 113 9.43 -5.79 13.26
C PHE A 113 9.95 -6.76 12.20
N MET A 114 10.25 -6.32 10.98
CA MET A 114 10.76 -7.26 9.97
C MET A 114 12.13 -7.80 10.42
N PRO A 115 12.22 -9.12 10.69
CA PRO A 115 13.46 -9.73 11.13
C PRO A 115 14.47 -9.74 9.98
N PHE A 116 15.75 -9.76 10.31
CA PHE A 116 16.81 -9.98 9.33
C PHE A 116 16.54 -11.28 8.55
N LEU A 117 16.22 -11.17 7.27
CA LEU A 117 16.51 -12.26 6.34
C LEU A 117 18.03 -12.28 6.17
N ALA A 118 18.63 -13.40 6.57
CA ALA A 118 20.03 -13.68 6.31
C ALA A 118 20.26 -13.70 4.79
N GLU A 119 21.39 -13.13 4.36
CA GLU A 119 21.84 -13.05 2.97
C GLU A 119 22.06 -14.44 2.34
#